data_AF-A0A3N5F294-F1
#
_entry.id   AF-A0A3N5F294-F1
#
_cell.length_a   1.000
_cell.length_b   1.000
_cell.length_c   1.000
_cell.angle_alpha   90.00
_cell.angle_beta   90.00
_cell.angle_gamma   90.00
#
_symmetry.space_group_name_H-M   'P 1'
#
loop_
_entity.id
_entity.type
_entity.pdbx_description
1 polymer ?
#
loop_
_entity_poly.entity_id
_entity_poly.type
_entity_poly.pdbx_seq_one_letter_code
_entity_poly.pdbx_strand_id
1 'polypeptide(L)'
;MLHWRFLLRELLQSRKQGLIFIFCVALSLATIVALNGFRRDVSRSITGDAQALHGGDIIVHSHYELNPRLREDVKRLQKDGLVAEALETWEFYTVLRSPEKEKTLFANLKVVEAGYPLYGRVELASGRDFGKVLRPGEVAVAAEVLQRLELEVGDSVHIGSLTLRIADIVSHEAARPVDLFNLGPRVFVSAADLKAMDLVKKGSRVNYEMLIKVIDPAEVDRLAAGLKASLTGGQERLETYRTAGSRIKRFFDNLLFFLSLISLFTLLLAGIGMQSSLTALMREREQTLAVVKALGATRAFLYRQYLLLVLVLGFLGSLFGSLCGLLLERFFPVLFAGLLPAGSELRISAIDLVEGMGLGLVVVVFFTFLPLSRLNRIKPNAIFRNDNDNNRKDLAYYLTRLVGILLLTLLVVLQLKDI
;
A
#
# COMPACT_ATOMS: atom_id res chain seq x y z
N MET A 1 -26.74 -38.75 10.37
CA MET A 1 -27.07 -37.75 11.40
C MET A 1 -25.77 -37.23 12.02
N LEU A 2 -25.67 -35.92 12.24
CA LEU A 2 -24.48 -35.25 12.77
C LEU A 2 -24.53 -35.31 14.31
N HIS A 3 -23.55 -35.92 14.97
CA HIS A 3 -23.61 -36.09 16.43
C HIS A 3 -22.81 -34.98 17.13
N TRP A 4 -23.47 -33.86 17.42
CA TRP A 4 -22.88 -32.70 18.11
C TRP A 4 -22.32 -33.04 19.50
N ARG A 5 -23.00 -33.93 20.25
CA ARG A 5 -22.57 -34.40 21.57
C ARG A 5 -21.24 -35.17 21.53
N PHE A 6 -20.98 -35.87 20.42
CA PHE A 6 -19.71 -36.57 20.20
C PHE A 6 -18.57 -35.56 19.99
N LEU A 7 -18.79 -34.54 19.17
CA LEU A 7 -17.82 -33.48 18.90
C LEU A 7 -17.45 -32.69 20.16
N LEU A 8 -18.45 -32.30 20.95
CA LEU A 8 -18.22 -31.56 22.20
C LEU A 8 -17.39 -32.39 23.18
N ARG A 9 -17.70 -33.68 23.35
CA ARG A 9 -16.90 -34.57 24.21
C ARG A 9 -15.47 -34.69 23.69
N GLU A 10 -15.30 -34.86 22.39
CA GLU A 10 -13.97 -34.99 21.78
C GLU A 10 -13.13 -33.73 21.94
N LEU A 11 -13.74 -32.55 21.76
CA LEU A 11 -13.11 -31.24 21.97
C LEU A 11 -12.68 -31.04 23.44
N LEU A 12 -13.53 -31.46 24.39
CA LEU A 12 -13.29 -31.39 25.83
C LEU A 12 -12.25 -32.41 26.32
N GLN A 13 -12.05 -33.51 25.60
CA GLN A 13 -11.15 -34.58 26.02
C GLN A 13 -9.76 -34.47 25.37
N SER A 14 -9.63 -33.78 24.23
CA SER A 14 -8.37 -33.52 23.53
C SER A 14 -7.91 -32.05 23.59
N ARG A 15 -8.06 -31.42 24.77
CA ARG A 15 -7.86 -29.96 24.93
C ARG A 15 -6.46 -29.50 24.53
N LYS A 16 -5.40 -30.27 24.80
CA LYS A 16 -4.01 -29.85 24.54
C LYS A 16 -3.72 -29.70 23.04
N GLN A 17 -4.01 -30.72 22.23
CA GLN A 17 -3.77 -30.67 20.77
C GLN A 17 -4.77 -29.74 20.08
N GLY A 18 -6.03 -29.72 20.53
CA GLY A 18 -7.03 -28.77 20.04
C GLY A 18 -6.59 -27.31 20.25
N LEU A 19 -6.04 -26.98 21.43
CA LEU A 19 -5.49 -25.65 21.71
C LEU A 19 -4.28 -25.32 20.85
N ILE A 20 -3.34 -26.25 20.66
CA ILE A 20 -2.18 -26.04 19.76
C ILE A 20 -2.67 -25.78 18.33
N PHE A 21 -3.67 -26.53 17.87
CA PHE A 21 -4.25 -26.34 16.54
C PHE A 21 -4.89 -24.96 16.40
N ILE A 22 -5.75 -24.56 17.35
CA ILE A 22 -6.36 -23.23 17.39
C ILE A 22 -5.28 -22.14 17.38
N PHE A 23 -4.22 -22.32 18.17
CA PHE A 23 -3.11 -21.35 18.25
C PHE A 23 -2.35 -21.23 16.92
N CYS A 24 -2.05 -22.35 16.25
CA CYS A 24 -1.42 -22.33 14.92
C CYS A 24 -2.30 -21.61 13.89
N VAL A 25 -3.61 -21.90 13.88
CA VAL A 25 -4.56 -21.22 12.98
C VAL A 25 -4.63 -19.73 13.30
N ALA A 26 -4.76 -19.38 14.58
CA ALA A 26 -4.86 -17.99 15.03
C ALA A 26 -3.60 -17.20 14.69
N LEU A 27 -2.40 -17.77 14.94
CA LEU A 27 -1.13 -17.14 14.60
C LEU A 27 -1.02 -16.89 13.10
N SER A 28 -1.33 -17.89 12.29
CA SER A 28 -1.30 -17.77 10.83
C SER A 28 -2.20 -16.66 10.32
N LEU A 29 -3.44 -16.60 10.82
CA LEU A 29 -4.42 -15.62 10.35
C LEU A 29 -4.17 -14.23 10.90
N ALA A 30 -3.72 -14.12 12.15
CA ALA A 30 -3.28 -12.84 12.71
C ALA A 30 -2.18 -12.23 11.85
N THR A 31 -1.19 -13.02 11.43
CA THR A 31 -0.11 -12.56 10.53
C THR A 31 -0.64 -12.12 9.17
N ILE A 32 -1.49 -12.92 8.52
CA ILE A 32 -2.04 -12.57 7.19
C ILE A 32 -2.88 -11.30 7.26
N VAL A 33 -3.81 -11.22 8.22
CA VAL A 33 -4.71 -10.07 8.38
C VAL A 33 -3.91 -8.81 8.70
N ALA A 34 -3.00 -8.87 9.68
CA ALA A 34 -2.20 -7.71 10.08
C ALA A 34 -1.30 -7.21 8.94
N LEU A 35 -0.64 -8.11 8.20
CA LEU A 35 0.25 -7.71 7.11
C LEU A 35 -0.50 -7.21 5.87
N ASN A 36 -1.64 -7.81 5.52
CA ASN A 36 -2.47 -7.31 4.43
C ASN A 36 -3.12 -5.98 4.77
N GLY A 37 -3.56 -5.80 6.02
CA GLY A 37 -4.02 -4.52 6.56
C GLY A 37 -2.96 -3.44 6.44
N PHE A 38 -1.78 -3.69 7.01
CA PHE A 38 -0.63 -2.80 6.92
C PHE A 38 -0.23 -2.47 5.47
N ARG A 39 -0.19 -3.46 4.57
CA ARG A 39 0.09 -3.25 3.14
C ARG A 39 -0.90 -2.28 2.51
N ARG A 40 -2.20 -2.48 2.75
CA ARG A 40 -3.26 -1.62 2.21
C ARG A 40 -3.18 -0.21 2.77
N ASP A 41 -2.93 -0.08 4.06
CA ASP A 41 -2.81 1.23 4.71
C ASP A 41 -1.59 2.01 4.24
N VAL A 42 -0.43 1.35 4.16
CA VAL A 42 0.79 1.94 3.59
C VAL A 42 0.56 2.32 2.13
N SER A 43 -0.04 1.43 1.33
CA SER A 43 -0.32 1.73 -0.08
C SER A 43 -1.28 2.91 -0.24
N ARG A 44 -2.35 2.98 0.56
CA ARG A 44 -3.31 4.10 0.57
C ARG A 44 -2.66 5.40 1.04
N SER A 45 -1.87 5.36 2.12
CA SER A 45 -1.15 6.54 2.63
C SER A 45 -0.17 7.04 1.58
N ILE A 46 0.70 6.18 1.05
CA ILE A 46 1.66 6.56 0.00
C ILE A 46 0.95 7.12 -1.22
N THR A 47 -0.18 6.54 -1.63
CA THR A 47 -0.90 6.99 -2.83
C THR A 47 -1.62 8.31 -2.61
N GLY A 48 -2.27 8.50 -1.46
CA GLY A 48 -2.92 9.76 -1.09
C GLY A 48 -1.91 10.88 -0.86
N ASP A 49 -0.81 10.56 -0.18
CA ASP A 49 0.32 11.46 -0.02
C ASP A 49 0.99 11.74 -1.36
N ALA A 50 1.09 10.77 -2.28
CA ALA A 50 1.69 10.96 -3.60
C ALA A 50 0.96 12.03 -4.42
N GLN A 51 -0.39 12.06 -4.41
CA GLN A 51 -1.13 13.13 -5.09
C GLN A 51 -0.79 14.51 -4.48
N ALA A 52 -0.71 14.61 -3.14
CA ALA A 52 -0.34 15.85 -2.46
C ALA A 52 1.14 16.25 -2.64
N LEU A 53 2.04 15.27 -2.69
CA LEU A 53 3.49 15.42 -2.87
C LEU A 53 3.88 15.76 -4.31
N HIS A 54 3.03 15.40 -5.26
CA HIS A 54 3.30 15.64 -6.67
C HIS A 54 2.42 16.75 -7.26
N GLY A 55 1.33 17.12 -6.59
CA GLY A 55 0.51 18.27 -6.96
C GLY A 55 -0.38 18.05 -8.19
N GLY A 56 -0.54 16.80 -8.68
CA GLY A 56 -1.31 16.45 -9.88
C GLY A 56 -1.56 14.94 -10.00
N ASP A 57 -2.58 14.54 -10.77
CA ASP A 57 -2.83 13.12 -11.10
C ASP A 57 -1.90 12.65 -12.22
N ILE A 58 -1.74 13.49 -13.24
CA ILE A 58 -0.79 13.31 -14.34
C ILE A 58 0.15 14.51 -14.35
N ILE A 59 1.44 14.24 -14.48
CA ILE A 59 2.49 15.24 -14.40
C ILE A 59 3.41 15.06 -15.58
N VAL A 60 3.63 16.15 -16.31
CA VAL A 60 4.56 16.17 -17.43
C VAL A 60 5.74 17.04 -17.04
N HIS A 61 6.91 16.44 -16.90
CA HIS A 61 8.18 17.14 -16.68
C HIS A 61 8.91 17.34 -18.01
N SER A 62 9.49 18.52 -18.22
CA SER A 62 10.37 18.77 -19.35
C SER A 62 11.46 19.77 -19.00
N HIS A 63 12.63 19.61 -19.59
CA HIS A 63 13.70 20.62 -19.58
C HIS A 63 13.64 21.57 -20.79
N TYR A 64 12.60 21.41 -21.62
CA TYR A 64 12.30 22.23 -22.78
C TYR A 64 10.88 22.79 -22.62
N GLU A 65 10.54 23.82 -23.40
CA GLU A 65 9.16 24.28 -23.44
C GLU A 65 8.24 23.13 -23.88
N LEU A 66 7.14 22.97 -23.16
CA LEU A 66 6.17 21.91 -23.43
C LEU A 66 5.62 22.02 -24.85
N ASN A 67 5.44 20.87 -25.49
CA ASN A 67 4.99 20.76 -26.86
C ASN A 67 3.60 21.43 -27.01
N PRO A 68 3.41 22.34 -27.98
CA PRO A 68 2.11 22.93 -28.24
C PRO A 68 0.99 21.91 -28.47
N ARG A 69 1.30 20.76 -29.10
CA ARG A 69 0.34 19.67 -29.31
C ARG A 69 -0.18 19.08 -27.99
N LEU A 70 0.70 18.91 -27.02
CA LEU A 70 0.34 18.44 -25.69
C LEU A 70 -0.64 19.41 -25.01
N ARG A 71 -0.37 20.73 -25.06
CA ARG A 71 -1.30 21.75 -24.54
C ARG A 71 -2.67 21.71 -25.22
N GLU A 72 -2.69 21.52 -26.53
CA GLU A 72 -3.94 21.42 -27.30
C GLU A 72 -4.73 20.16 -26.93
N ASP A 73 -4.07 19.02 -26.79
CA ASP A 73 -4.70 17.77 -26.38
C ASP A 73 -5.26 17.86 -24.95
N VAL A 74 -4.52 18.44 -24.00
CA VAL A 74 -5.01 18.66 -22.64
C VAL A 74 -6.22 19.59 -22.63
N LYS A 75 -6.21 20.67 -23.42
CA LYS A 75 -7.37 21.55 -23.60
C LYS A 75 -8.58 20.84 -24.23
N ARG A 76 -8.35 19.89 -25.14
CA ARG A 76 -9.43 19.05 -25.69
C ARG A 76 -10.02 18.17 -24.59
N LEU A 77 -9.19 17.50 -23.81
CA LEU A 77 -9.63 16.66 -22.68
C LEU A 77 -10.38 17.44 -21.59
N GLN A 78 -10.02 18.71 -21.36
CA GLN A 78 -10.77 19.63 -20.49
C GLN A 78 -12.18 19.91 -21.05
N LYS A 79 -12.31 20.15 -22.35
CA LYS A 79 -13.61 20.37 -23.00
C LYS A 79 -14.48 19.12 -23.02
N ASP A 80 -13.86 17.95 -23.15
CA ASP A 80 -14.54 16.65 -23.14
C ASP A 80 -14.99 16.22 -21.74
N GLY A 81 -14.66 16.99 -20.69
CA GLY A 81 -15.06 16.70 -19.31
C GLY A 81 -14.29 15.54 -18.68
N LEU A 82 -13.07 15.27 -19.15
CA LEU A 82 -12.18 14.24 -18.63
C LEU A 82 -11.11 14.82 -17.69
N VAL A 83 -10.69 16.06 -17.94
CA VAL A 83 -9.74 16.82 -17.12
C VAL A 83 -10.48 17.97 -16.45
N ALA A 84 -10.37 18.08 -15.13
CA ALA A 84 -10.98 19.17 -14.36
C ALA A 84 -10.16 20.45 -14.51
N GLU A 85 -8.85 20.36 -14.26
CA GLU A 85 -7.93 21.50 -14.21
C GLU A 85 -6.55 21.08 -14.72
N ALA A 86 -5.84 22.00 -15.34
CA ALA A 86 -4.45 21.81 -15.73
C ALA A 86 -3.70 23.12 -15.50
N LEU A 87 -2.52 23.03 -14.87
CA LEU A 87 -1.69 24.18 -14.51
C LEU A 87 -0.26 23.94 -14.96
N GLU A 88 0.40 24.99 -15.41
CA GLU A 88 1.83 24.99 -15.68
C GLU A 88 2.62 25.65 -14.54
N THR A 89 3.79 25.10 -14.27
CA THR A 89 4.77 25.69 -13.35
C THR A 89 6.15 25.68 -13.98
N TRP A 90 6.94 26.69 -13.63
CA TRP A 90 8.32 26.85 -14.10
C TRP A 90 9.24 26.92 -12.90
N GLU A 91 10.16 25.97 -12.80
CA GLU A 91 11.13 25.93 -11.72
C GLU A 91 12.53 26.15 -12.27
N PHE A 92 13.25 27.12 -11.70
CA PHE A 92 14.63 27.41 -12.07
C PHE A 92 15.35 28.16 -10.96
N TYR A 93 16.68 28.11 -11.00
CA TYR A 93 17.51 28.83 -10.05
C TYR A 93 17.81 30.25 -10.54
N THR A 94 17.79 31.20 -9.61
CA THR A 94 18.11 32.60 -9.89
C THR A 94 18.74 33.27 -8.67
N VAL A 95 19.16 34.53 -8.84
CA VAL A 95 19.69 35.37 -7.75
C VAL A 95 18.65 36.42 -7.41
N LEU A 96 18.27 36.46 -6.13
CA LEU A 96 17.50 37.53 -5.52
C LEU A 96 18.45 38.66 -5.11
N ARG A 97 18.01 39.91 -5.24
CA ARG A 97 18.77 41.08 -4.75
C ARG A 97 17.87 41.96 -3.88
N SER A 98 18.40 42.44 -2.76
CA SER A 98 17.77 43.51 -1.98
C SER A 98 17.95 44.85 -2.70
N PRO A 99 16.87 45.61 -2.99
CA PRO A 99 16.96 46.93 -3.62
C PRO A 99 17.75 47.94 -2.78
N GLU A 100 17.62 47.89 -1.46
CA GLU A 100 18.20 48.87 -0.54
C GLU A 100 19.53 48.41 0.08
N LYS A 101 19.67 47.11 0.36
CA LYS A 101 20.77 46.60 1.20
C LYS A 101 21.95 46.01 0.41
N GLU A 102 21.91 46.07 -0.92
CA GLU A 102 22.90 45.50 -1.85
C GLU A 102 23.27 44.01 -1.63
N LYS A 103 22.48 43.27 -0.85
CA LYS A 103 22.67 41.83 -0.61
C LYS A 103 22.09 41.00 -1.74
N THR A 104 22.76 39.90 -2.05
CA THR A 104 22.32 38.93 -3.05
C THR A 104 22.21 37.53 -2.46
N LEU A 105 21.25 36.75 -2.95
CA LEU A 105 21.01 35.38 -2.50
C LEU A 105 20.61 34.50 -3.67
N PHE A 106 21.32 33.39 -3.84
CA PHE A 106 20.93 32.34 -4.77
C PHE A 106 19.72 31.57 -4.23
N ALA A 107 18.66 31.45 -5.02
CA ALA A 107 17.39 30.87 -4.63
C ALA A 107 16.76 30.02 -5.75
N ASN A 108 15.88 29.10 -5.36
CA ASN A 108 15.07 28.30 -6.26
C ASN A 108 13.73 29.02 -6.46
N LEU A 109 13.51 29.53 -7.66
CA LEU A 109 12.30 30.22 -8.06
C LEU A 109 11.31 29.24 -8.69
N LYS A 110 10.10 29.19 -8.15
CA LYS A 110 8.97 28.44 -8.70
C LYS A 110 7.88 29.40 -9.10
N VAL A 111 7.65 29.49 -10.40
CA VAL A 111 6.59 30.32 -10.97
C VAL A 111 5.36 29.46 -11.17
N VAL A 112 4.21 29.91 -10.68
CA VAL A 112 2.99 29.11 -10.63
C VAL A 112 1.78 29.85 -11.21
N GLU A 113 0.94 29.11 -11.93
CA GLU A 113 -0.36 29.62 -12.38
C GLU A 113 -1.37 29.74 -11.23
N ALA A 114 -2.41 30.56 -11.47
CA ALA A 114 -3.50 30.71 -10.51
C ALA A 114 -4.21 29.38 -10.28
N GLY A 115 -4.46 29.03 -9.02
CA GLY A 115 -5.02 27.73 -8.63
C GLY A 115 -3.99 26.71 -8.16
N TYR A 116 -2.69 27.03 -8.22
CA TYR A 116 -1.66 26.18 -7.63
C TYR A 116 -1.73 26.21 -6.08
N PRO A 117 -1.55 25.07 -5.39
CA PRO A 117 -1.40 23.71 -5.93
C PRO A 117 -2.75 23.01 -6.21
N LEU A 118 -2.82 22.12 -7.22
CA LEU A 118 -4.05 21.33 -7.51
C LEU A 118 -4.38 20.31 -6.41
N TYR A 119 -3.33 19.75 -5.81
CA TYR A 119 -3.39 18.81 -4.71
C TYR A 119 -2.35 19.18 -3.65
N GLY A 120 -2.66 18.92 -2.38
CA GLY A 120 -1.84 19.36 -1.25
C GLY A 120 -2.08 20.83 -0.91
N ARG A 121 -1.19 21.38 -0.08
CA ARG A 121 -1.25 22.79 0.34
C ARG A 121 0.14 23.38 0.50
N VAL A 122 0.24 24.68 0.25
CA VAL A 122 1.38 25.50 0.63
C VAL A 122 0.98 26.24 1.90
N GLU A 123 1.65 25.94 3.00
CA GLU A 123 1.40 26.59 4.29
C GLU A 123 2.22 27.86 4.38
N LEU A 124 1.55 28.96 4.75
CA LEU A 124 2.14 30.26 4.98
C LEU A 124 2.24 30.52 6.48
N ALA A 125 3.28 31.25 6.91
CA ALA A 125 3.48 31.59 8.31
C ALA A 125 2.31 32.42 8.90
N SER A 126 1.66 33.25 8.07
CA SER A 126 0.47 34.01 8.48
C SER A 126 -0.81 33.18 8.60
N GLY A 127 -0.83 31.94 8.09
CA GLY A 127 -2.03 31.11 7.97
C GLY A 127 -3.02 31.56 6.90
N ARG A 128 -2.68 32.58 6.08
CA ARG A 128 -3.51 33.00 4.94
C ARG A 128 -3.46 31.96 3.81
N ASP A 129 -4.47 32.01 2.96
CA ASP A 129 -4.57 31.17 1.76
C ASP A 129 -3.51 31.59 0.72
N PHE A 130 -2.69 30.62 0.28
CA PHE A 130 -1.61 30.83 -0.68
C PHE A 130 -2.07 31.48 -1.99
N GLY A 131 -3.19 31.02 -2.55
CA GLY A 131 -3.71 31.53 -3.82
C GLY A 131 -4.20 32.98 -3.74
N LYS A 132 -4.54 33.46 -2.53
CA LYS A 132 -4.96 34.85 -2.31
C LYS A 132 -3.79 35.81 -2.07
N VAL A 133 -2.68 35.27 -1.56
CA VAL A 133 -1.45 35.98 -1.20
C VAL A 133 -0.51 36.14 -2.39
N LEU A 134 -0.53 35.24 -3.36
CA LEU A 134 0.35 35.32 -4.52
C LEU A 134 -0.33 36.01 -5.71
N ARG A 135 -0.41 37.34 -5.66
CA ARG A 135 -0.94 38.17 -6.76
C ARG A 135 0.20 38.64 -7.67
N PRO A 136 -0.11 39.11 -8.90
CA PRO A 136 0.89 39.76 -9.74
C PRO A 136 1.55 40.94 -9.00
N GLY A 137 2.88 40.98 -8.99
CA GLY A 137 3.67 41.95 -8.21
C GLY A 137 4.03 41.52 -6.79
N GLU A 138 3.50 40.38 -6.31
CA GLU A 138 3.77 39.83 -4.99
C GLU A 138 4.64 38.56 -5.07
N VAL A 139 5.42 38.31 -4.01
CA VAL A 139 6.29 37.12 -3.89
C VAL A 139 6.12 36.49 -2.51
N ALA A 140 6.05 35.16 -2.46
CA ALA A 140 6.11 34.40 -1.21
C ALA A 140 7.48 33.71 -1.10
N VAL A 141 8.18 33.90 0.02
CA VAL A 141 9.58 33.48 0.17
C VAL A 141 9.75 32.54 1.36
N ALA A 142 10.74 31.65 1.33
CA ALA A 142 11.11 30.89 2.52
C ALA A 142 11.79 31.81 3.56
N ALA A 143 11.72 31.44 4.84
CA ALA A 143 12.21 32.27 5.95
C ALA A 143 13.70 32.62 5.82
N GLU A 144 14.50 31.75 5.21
CA GLU A 144 15.93 31.95 5.01
C GLU A 144 16.23 33.11 4.06
N VAL A 145 15.30 33.46 3.15
CA VAL A 145 15.45 34.61 2.26
C VAL A 145 15.47 35.90 3.06
N LEU A 146 14.50 36.06 3.97
CA LEU A 146 14.38 37.22 4.84
C LEU A 146 15.60 37.35 5.76
N GLN A 147 16.04 36.25 6.36
CA GLN A 147 17.20 36.24 7.25
C GLN A 147 18.51 36.62 6.54
N ARG A 148 18.73 36.12 5.31
CA ARG A 148 20.01 36.31 4.61
C ARG A 148 20.08 37.63 3.84
N LEU A 149 18.95 38.11 3.32
CA LEU A 149 18.86 39.43 2.69
C LEU A 149 18.57 40.56 3.69
N GLU A 150 18.31 40.21 4.96
CA GLU A 150 17.86 41.12 6.02
C GLU A 150 16.62 41.91 5.60
N LEU A 151 15.62 41.22 5.06
CA LEU A 151 14.35 41.82 4.65
C LEU A 151 13.24 41.39 5.62
N GLU A 152 12.15 42.15 5.64
CA GLU A 152 10.92 41.83 6.37
C GLU A 152 9.74 41.60 5.42
N VAL A 153 8.67 40.98 5.93
CA VAL A 153 7.43 40.84 5.15
C VAL A 153 6.84 42.22 4.89
N GLY A 154 6.61 42.54 3.63
CA GLY A 154 6.19 43.86 3.17
C GLY A 154 7.25 44.63 2.39
N ASP A 155 8.53 44.26 2.53
CA ASP A 155 9.65 44.83 1.77
C ASP A 155 9.63 44.37 0.31
N SER A 156 10.49 44.98 -0.51
CA SER A 156 10.67 44.60 -1.90
C SER A 156 11.95 43.79 -2.14
N VAL A 157 11.88 42.86 -3.08
CA VAL A 157 13.01 42.07 -3.57
C VAL A 157 13.09 42.15 -5.09
N HIS A 158 14.29 42.28 -5.61
CA HIS A 158 14.55 42.32 -7.04
C HIS A 158 14.79 40.90 -7.57
N ILE A 159 14.02 40.50 -8.58
CA ILE A 159 14.09 39.19 -9.23
C ILE A 159 14.14 39.41 -10.75
N GLY A 160 15.30 39.14 -11.35
CA GLY A 160 15.52 39.45 -12.76
C GLY A 160 15.44 40.94 -13.02
N SER A 161 14.49 41.38 -13.85
CA SER A 161 14.24 42.80 -14.15
C SER A 161 13.10 43.41 -13.33
N LEU A 162 12.43 42.62 -12.48
CA LEU A 162 11.22 43.04 -11.76
C LEU A 162 11.51 43.23 -10.28
N THR A 163 10.81 44.19 -9.67
CA THR A 163 10.81 44.38 -8.22
C THR A 163 9.46 43.92 -7.68
N LEU A 164 9.48 42.92 -6.81
CA LEU A 164 8.30 42.27 -6.24
C LEU A 164 8.21 42.55 -4.74
N ARG A 165 7.00 42.65 -4.21
CA ARG A 165 6.77 42.86 -2.77
C ARG A 165 6.62 41.52 -2.06
N ILE A 166 7.35 41.33 -0.96
CA ILE A 166 7.27 40.12 -0.15
C ILE A 166 5.94 40.12 0.59
N ALA A 167 5.05 39.22 0.19
CA ALA A 167 3.70 39.15 0.74
C ALA A 167 3.64 38.25 1.99
N ASP A 168 4.42 37.17 2.03
CA ASP A 168 4.42 36.21 3.14
C ASP A 168 5.62 35.24 3.13
N ILE A 169 5.70 34.46 4.20
CA ILE A 169 6.71 33.42 4.41
C ILE A 169 6.11 32.05 4.14
N VAL A 170 6.75 31.25 3.29
CA VAL A 170 6.40 29.84 3.07
C VAL A 170 7.04 28.98 4.15
N SER A 171 6.21 28.32 4.97
CA SER A 171 6.67 27.39 6.01
C SER A 171 6.79 25.96 5.48
N HIS A 172 5.82 25.52 4.66
CA HIS A 172 5.79 24.16 4.13
C HIS A 172 5.16 24.12 2.72
N GLU A 173 5.77 23.34 1.82
CA GLU A 173 5.22 23.01 0.50
C GLU A 173 5.09 21.50 0.40
N ALA A 174 3.86 21.00 0.30
CA ALA A 174 3.61 19.56 0.14
C ALA A 174 4.27 19.02 -1.13
N ALA A 175 4.16 19.75 -2.25
CA ALA A 175 4.66 19.32 -3.55
C ALA A 175 6.16 19.56 -3.78
N ARG A 176 6.97 19.69 -2.71
CA ARG A 176 8.41 19.93 -2.83
C ARG A 176 9.14 18.59 -3.01
N PRO A 177 9.84 18.36 -4.14
CA PRO A 177 10.64 17.16 -4.29
C PRO A 177 11.73 17.08 -3.21
N VAL A 178 11.82 15.92 -2.56
CA VAL A 178 12.94 15.61 -1.64
C VAL A 178 14.16 15.26 -2.49
N ASP A 179 14.85 16.29 -2.98
CA ASP A 179 16.12 16.15 -3.68
C ASP A 179 17.28 16.50 -2.74
N LEU A 180 18.32 15.66 -2.72
CA LEU A 180 19.55 15.90 -1.94
C LEU A 180 20.29 17.16 -2.42
N PHE A 181 20.04 17.61 -3.65
CA PHE A 181 20.73 18.73 -4.29
C PHE A 181 19.87 19.99 -4.47
N ASN A 182 18.86 20.20 -3.64
CA ASN A 182 18.03 21.41 -3.73
C ASN A 182 18.82 22.63 -3.20
N LEU A 183 19.44 23.40 -4.12
CA LEU A 183 20.38 24.47 -3.79
C LEU A 183 19.66 25.80 -3.59
N GLY A 184 19.48 26.21 -2.35
CA GLY A 184 18.94 27.53 -1.98
C GLY A 184 17.47 27.50 -1.53
N PRO A 185 17.01 28.59 -0.90
CA PRO A 185 15.64 28.69 -0.38
C PRO A 185 14.60 28.79 -1.50
N ARG A 186 13.36 28.40 -1.18
CA ARG A 186 12.23 28.40 -2.11
C ARG A 186 11.59 29.79 -2.22
N VAL A 187 11.22 30.18 -3.44
CA VAL A 187 10.54 31.45 -3.75
C VAL A 187 9.42 31.19 -4.74
N PHE A 188 8.22 31.71 -4.47
CA PHE A 188 7.06 31.60 -5.35
C PHE A 188 6.70 32.94 -5.98
N VAL A 189 6.44 32.92 -7.28
CA VAL A 189 5.99 34.09 -8.06
C VAL A 189 4.82 33.69 -8.96
N SER A 190 3.93 34.64 -9.25
CA SER A 190 2.82 34.42 -10.18
C SER A 190 3.30 34.27 -11.62
N ALA A 191 2.68 33.35 -12.38
CA ALA A 191 2.91 33.19 -13.82
C ALA A 191 2.66 34.46 -14.64
N ALA A 192 1.83 35.38 -14.14
CA ALA A 192 1.59 36.68 -14.77
C ALA A 192 2.86 37.53 -14.88
N ASP A 193 3.78 37.38 -13.93
CA ASP A 193 5.03 38.17 -13.85
C ASP A 193 6.19 37.49 -14.61
N LEU A 194 6.02 36.26 -15.10
CA LEU A 194 7.08 35.46 -15.75
C LEU A 194 7.76 36.21 -16.90
N LYS A 195 6.95 36.81 -17.78
CA LYS A 195 7.46 37.57 -18.94
C LYS A 195 8.14 38.87 -18.52
N ALA A 196 7.64 39.53 -17.47
CA ALA A 196 8.18 40.79 -16.97
C ALA A 196 9.53 40.60 -16.24
N MET A 197 9.75 39.43 -15.62
CA MET A 197 11.03 39.11 -14.96
C MET A 197 12.19 38.95 -15.95
N ASP A 198 11.92 38.60 -17.22
CA ASP A 198 12.93 38.41 -18.28
C ASP A 198 14.05 37.41 -17.93
N LEU A 199 13.69 36.34 -17.21
CA LEU A 199 14.62 35.28 -16.76
C LEU A 199 14.60 34.01 -17.62
N VAL A 200 13.53 33.79 -18.37
CA VAL A 200 13.38 32.63 -19.27
C VAL A 200 13.82 33.03 -20.67
N LYS A 201 15.08 32.73 -20.99
CA LYS A 201 15.71 33.02 -22.29
C LYS A 201 16.28 31.75 -22.90
N LYS A 202 16.67 31.83 -24.17
CA LYS A 202 17.40 30.75 -24.84
C LYS A 202 18.68 30.43 -24.06
N GLY A 203 18.79 29.18 -23.58
CA GLY A 203 19.91 28.72 -22.74
C GLY A 203 19.61 28.70 -21.23
N SER A 204 18.49 29.28 -20.77
CA SER A 204 18.03 29.13 -19.40
C SER A 204 17.67 27.67 -19.10
N ARG A 205 18.14 27.15 -17.97
CA ARG A 205 17.81 25.79 -17.50
C ARG A 205 16.54 25.84 -16.65
N VAL A 206 15.40 25.72 -17.33
CA VAL A 206 14.07 25.73 -16.70
C VAL A 206 13.52 24.32 -16.69
N ASN A 207 13.01 23.90 -15.53
CA ASN A 207 12.19 22.71 -15.40
C ASN A 207 10.73 23.13 -15.56
N TYR A 208 10.14 22.74 -16.68
CA TYR A 208 8.73 22.95 -17.01
C TYR A 208 7.93 21.78 -16.48
N GLU A 209 6.90 22.06 -15.70
CA GLU A 209 5.99 21.04 -15.20
C GLU A 209 4.55 21.41 -15.55
N MET A 210 3.81 20.46 -16.10
CA MET A 210 2.36 20.56 -16.26
C MET A 210 1.69 19.58 -15.32
N LEU A 211 0.84 20.10 -14.44
CA LEU A 211 0.06 19.38 -13.46
C LEU A 211 -1.36 19.25 -13.99
N ILE A 212 -1.91 18.04 -14.02
CA ILE A 212 -3.24 17.77 -14.58
C ILE A 212 -4.08 17.05 -13.53
N LYS A 213 -5.30 17.54 -13.30
CA LYS A 213 -6.31 16.95 -12.41
C LYS A 213 -7.39 16.26 -13.24
N VAL A 214 -7.54 14.96 -13.05
CA VAL A 214 -8.50 14.13 -13.80
C VAL A 214 -9.80 14.04 -13.01
N ILE A 215 -10.95 14.06 -13.70
CA ILE A 215 -12.26 14.00 -13.04
C ILE A 215 -12.51 12.61 -12.43
N ASP A 216 -12.26 11.55 -13.20
CA ASP A 216 -12.37 10.16 -12.74
C ASP A 216 -10.97 9.54 -12.48
N PRO A 217 -10.62 9.21 -11.22
CA PRO A 217 -9.38 8.53 -10.89
C PRO A 217 -9.16 7.19 -11.62
N ALA A 218 -10.23 6.52 -12.09
CA ALA A 218 -10.13 5.27 -12.83
C ALA A 218 -9.59 5.45 -14.26
N GLU A 219 -9.71 6.65 -14.83
CA GLU A 219 -9.29 6.94 -16.21
C GLU A 219 -7.86 7.48 -16.31
N VAL A 220 -7.22 7.81 -15.19
CA VAL A 220 -5.89 8.43 -15.14
C VAL A 220 -4.87 7.69 -16.01
N ASP A 221 -4.78 6.36 -15.87
CA ASP A 221 -3.79 5.56 -16.61
C ASP A 221 -4.09 5.50 -18.12
N ARG A 222 -5.38 5.48 -18.48
CA ARG A 222 -5.83 5.50 -19.88
C ARG A 222 -5.52 6.83 -20.55
N LEU A 223 -5.81 7.94 -19.86
CA LEU A 223 -5.54 9.30 -20.33
C LEU A 223 -4.03 9.56 -20.41
N ALA A 224 -3.27 9.13 -19.41
CA ALA A 224 -1.81 9.20 -19.40
C ALA A 224 -1.21 8.46 -20.60
N ALA A 225 -1.70 7.26 -20.92
CA ALA A 225 -1.26 6.51 -22.09
C ALA A 225 -1.60 7.21 -23.41
N GLY A 226 -2.77 7.84 -23.51
CA GLY A 226 -3.16 8.65 -24.67
C GLY A 226 -2.27 9.89 -24.85
N LEU A 227 -2.03 10.64 -23.77
CA LEU A 227 -1.17 11.83 -23.78
C LEU A 227 0.29 11.48 -24.09
N LYS A 228 0.74 10.28 -23.71
CA LYS A 228 2.10 9.80 -24.01
C LYS A 228 2.38 9.73 -25.52
N ALA A 229 1.37 9.49 -26.34
CA ALA A 229 1.50 9.49 -27.80
C ALA A 229 1.74 10.91 -28.38
N SER A 230 1.37 11.94 -27.64
CA SER A 230 1.51 13.35 -28.03
C SER A 230 2.85 13.96 -27.60
N LEU A 231 3.62 13.25 -26.77
CA LEU A 231 4.91 13.71 -26.26
C LEU A 231 5.98 13.67 -27.34
N THR A 232 6.89 14.64 -27.29
CA THR A 232 8.11 14.59 -28.09
C THR A 232 9.09 13.62 -27.43
N GLY A 233 9.39 12.51 -28.10
CA GLY A 233 10.26 11.46 -27.59
C GLY A 233 11.60 11.99 -27.04
N GLY A 234 11.86 11.79 -25.75
CA GLY A 234 13.10 12.16 -25.07
C GLY A 234 13.15 13.58 -24.49
N GLN A 235 12.17 14.45 -24.75
CA GLN A 235 12.11 15.81 -24.18
C GLN A 235 11.16 15.93 -22.99
N GLU A 236 10.05 15.19 -23.04
CA GLU A 236 8.99 15.25 -22.04
C GLU A 236 8.86 13.88 -21.37
N ARG A 237 8.77 13.89 -20.05
CA ARG A 237 8.53 12.70 -19.24
C ARG A 237 7.19 12.84 -18.54
N LEU A 238 6.25 11.99 -18.92
CA LEU A 238 4.95 11.90 -18.29
C LEU A 238 4.96 10.82 -17.22
N GLU A 239 4.57 11.20 -16.01
CA GLU A 239 4.37 10.34 -14.86
C GLU A 239 2.95 10.52 -14.33
N THR A 240 2.40 9.49 -13.69
CA THR A 240 1.14 9.60 -12.93
C THR A 240 1.45 9.59 -11.45
N TYR A 241 0.55 10.02 -10.59
CA TYR A 241 0.73 9.88 -9.13
C TYR A 241 0.99 8.42 -8.68
N ARG A 242 0.60 7.41 -9.49
CA ARG A 242 0.85 5.98 -9.23
C ARG A 242 2.24 5.53 -9.69
N THR A 243 2.74 6.10 -10.79
CA THR A 243 4.02 5.71 -11.41
C THR A 243 5.16 6.67 -11.11
N ALA A 244 4.88 7.86 -10.57
CA ALA A 244 5.86 8.84 -10.15
C ALA A 244 6.79 8.19 -9.12
N GLY A 245 8.01 7.90 -9.58
CA GLY A 245 8.92 6.97 -8.94
C GLY A 245 9.63 7.59 -7.75
N SER A 246 8.91 7.98 -6.69
CA SER A 246 9.57 8.42 -5.47
C SER A 246 10.45 7.28 -4.93
N ARG A 247 11.68 7.63 -4.54
CA ARG A 247 12.60 6.69 -3.86
C ARG A 247 11.92 6.08 -2.63
N ILE A 248 11.00 6.81 -2.01
CA ILE A 248 10.18 6.34 -0.89
C ILE A 248 9.26 5.19 -1.30
N LYS A 249 8.57 5.31 -2.46
CA LYS A 249 7.66 4.28 -2.96
C LYS A 249 8.40 2.97 -3.20
N ARG A 250 9.54 3.03 -3.89
CA ARG A 250 10.37 1.83 -4.14
C ARG A 250 10.87 1.18 -2.84
N PHE A 251 11.24 1.98 -1.84
CA PHE A 251 11.62 1.46 -0.53
C PHE A 251 10.47 0.70 0.14
N PHE A 252 9.26 1.29 0.14
CA PHE A 252 8.08 0.64 0.70
C PHE A 252 7.62 -0.57 -0.12
N ASP A 253 7.66 -0.52 -1.45
CA ASP A 253 7.34 -1.67 -2.32
C ASP A 253 8.25 -2.86 -1.97
N ASN A 254 9.56 -2.63 -1.79
CA ASN A 254 10.50 -3.66 -1.36
C ASN A 254 10.22 -4.17 0.06
N LEU A 255 9.92 -3.28 1.00
CA LEU A 255 9.57 -3.65 2.38
C LEU A 255 8.31 -4.52 2.42
N LEU A 256 7.27 -4.15 1.66
CA LEU A 256 6.03 -4.91 1.53
C LEU A 256 6.26 -6.27 0.88
N PHE A 257 7.15 -6.35 -0.11
CA PHE A 257 7.58 -7.61 -0.71
C PHE A 257 8.25 -8.54 0.32
N PHE A 258 9.20 -8.03 1.11
CA PHE A 258 9.86 -8.82 2.17
C PHE A 258 8.89 -9.26 3.27
N LEU A 259 7.98 -8.38 3.71
CA LEU A 259 6.95 -8.72 4.69
C LEU A 259 6.00 -9.80 4.15
N SER A 260 5.64 -9.74 2.86
CA SER A 260 4.84 -10.79 2.23
C SER A 260 5.57 -12.14 2.23
N LEU A 261 6.87 -12.15 1.93
CA LEU A 261 7.67 -13.36 1.98
C LEU A 261 7.73 -13.96 3.39
N ILE A 262 7.89 -13.11 4.42
CA ILE A 262 7.82 -13.53 5.83
C ILE A 262 6.45 -14.12 6.15
N SER A 263 5.36 -13.48 5.71
CA SER A 263 3.99 -13.96 5.91
C SER A 263 3.79 -15.38 5.34
N LEU A 264 4.36 -15.64 4.16
CA LEU A 264 4.29 -16.94 3.50
C LEU A 264 5.03 -18.00 4.31
N PHE A 265 6.22 -17.69 4.82
CA PHE A 265 6.97 -18.61 5.68
C PHE A 265 6.25 -18.87 7.01
N THR A 266 5.66 -17.85 7.63
CA THR A 266 4.88 -18.00 8.87
C THR A 266 3.65 -18.87 8.64
N LEU A 267 2.93 -18.67 7.53
CA LEU A 267 1.81 -19.51 7.12
C LEU A 267 2.23 -20.96 6.92
N LEU A 268 3.35 -21.21 6.24
CA LEU A 268 3.89 -22.57 6.04
C LEU A 268 4.26 -23.23 7.38
N LEU A 269 4.95 -22.50 8.26
CA LEU A 269 5.34 -23.00 9.58
C LEU A 269 4.11 -23.32 10.45
N ALA A 270 3.11 -22.43 10.45
CA ALA A 270 1.85 -22.65 11.13
C ALA A 270 1.08 -23.84 10.54
N GLY A 271 1.11 -24.01 9.21
CA GLY A 271 0.52 -25.15 8.51
C GLY A 271 1.15 -26.49 8.88
N ILE A 272 2.48 -26.55 9.01
CA ILE A 272 3.18 -27.73 9.54
C ILE A 272 2.73 -28.00 10.99
N GLY A 273 2.57 -26.96 11.81
CA GLY A 273 2.03 -27.05 13.16
C GLY A 273 0.61 -27.61 13.21
N MET A 274 -0.29 -27.10 12.35
CA MET A 274 -1.66 -27.60 12.19
C MET A 274 -1.67 -29.08 11.82
N GLN A 275 -0.86 -29.47 10.83
CA GLN A 275 -0.75 -30.86 10.38
C GLN A 275 -0.20 -31.78 11.48
N SER A 276 0.84 -31.33 12.18
CA SER A 276 1.45 -32.08 13.29
C SER A 276 0.48 -32.27 14.44
N SER A 277 -0.19 -31.21 14.87
CA SER A 277 -1.16 -31.25 15.96
C SER A 277 -2.35 -32.15 15.62
N LEU A 278 -2.89 -32.05 14.40
CA LEU A 278 -3.98 -32.90 13.95
C LEU A 278 -3.54 -34.37 13.83
N THR A 279 -2.31 -34.64 13.38
CA THR A 279 -1.77 -36.01 13.33
C THR A 279 -1.62 -36.59 14.74
N ALA A 280 -1.16 -35.79 15.71
CA ALA A 280 -1.07 -36.20 17.11
C ALA A 280 -2.46 -36.51 17.69
N LEU A 281 -3.46 -35.66 17.40
CA LEU A 281 -4.86 -35.89 17.77
C LEU A 281 -5.41 -37.20 17.22
N MET A 282 -5.13 -37.48 15.96
CA MET A 282 -5.56 -38.71 15.32
C MET A 282 -4.92 -39.95 15.96
N ARG A 283 -3.61 -39.87 16.28
CA ARG A 283 -2.87 -40.96 16.93
C ARG A 283 -3.41 -41.27 18.32
N GLU A 284 -3.71 -40.24 19.11
CA GLU A 284 -4.27 -40.42 20.46
C GLU A 284 -5.66 -41.07 20.42
N ARG A 285 -6.42 -40.85 19.35
CA ARG A 285 -7.78 -41.39 19.17
C ARG A 285 -7.85 -42.64 18.30
N GLU A 286 -6.72 -43.17 17.85
CA GLU A 286 -6.67 -44.29 16.90
C GLU A 286 -7.37 -45.55 17.42
N GLN A 287 -7.18 -45.88 18.70
CA GLN A 287 -7.87 -47.01 19.34
C GLN A 287 -9.38 -46.78 19.45
N THR A 288 -9.81 -45.57 19.81
CA THR A 288 -11.24 -45.22 19.90
C THR A 288 -11.90 -45.32 18.52
N LEU A 289 -11.22 -44.81 17.48
CA LEU A 289 -11.65 -44.91 16.08
C LEU A 289 -11.78 -46.37 15.62
N ALA A 290 -10.84 -47.23 16.00
CA ALA A 290 -10.88 -48.64 15.66
C ALA A 290 -12.07 -49.36 16.32
N VAL A 291 -12.38 -49.06 17.59
CA VAL A 291 -13.57 -49.61 18.29
C VAL A 291 -14.87 -49.15 17.60
N VAL A 292 -14.99 -47.86 17.31
CA VAL A 292 -16.18 -47.32 16.61
C VAL A 292 -16.35 -47.95 15.22
N LYS A 293 -15.24 -48.23 14.53
CA LYS A 293 -15.25 -48.92 13.24
C LYS A 293 -15.64 -50.40 13.36
N ALA A 294 -15.21 -51.08 14.42
CA ALA A 294 -15.61 -52.46 14.72
C ALA A 294 -17.10 -52.59 15.04
N LEU A 295 -17.70 -51.55 15.62
CA LEU A 295 -19.16 -51.44 15.86
C LEU A 295 -19.98 -51.11 14.60
N GLY A 296 -19.35 -51.02 13.41
CA GLY A 296 -20.04 -50.85 12.13
C GLY A 296 -20.03 -49.42 11.56
N ALA A 297 -19.27 -48.49 12.13
CA ALA A 297 -19.15 -47.14 11.57
C ALA A 297 -18.50 -47.15 10.16
N THR A 298 -19.13 -46.46 9.21
CA THR A 298 -18.61 -46.33 7.84
C THR A 298 -17.45 -45.34 7.76
N ARG A 299 -16.57 -45.51 6.75
CA ARG A 299 -15.42 -44.60 6.53
C ARG A 299 -15.87 -43.14 6.31
N ALA A 300 -16.94 -42.95 5.54
CA ALA A 300 -17.50 -41.62 5.27
C ALA A 300 -18.06 -40.96 6.53
N PHE A 301 -18.60 -41.74 7.46
CA PHE A 301 -19.09 -41.22 8.74
C PHE A 301 -17.93 -40.63 9.58
N LEU A 302 -16.83 -41.37 9.73
CA LEU A 302 -15.65 -40.92 10.47
C LEU A 302 -15.00 -39.69 9.80
N TYR A 303 -14.85 -39.71 8.48
CA TYR A 303 -14.28 -38.59 7.73
C TYR A 303 -15.10 -37.31 7.91
N ARG A 304 -16.42 -37.36 7.74
CA ARG A 304 -17.30 -36.18 7.90
C ARG A 304 -17.28 -35.62 9.32
N GLN A 305 -17.21 -36.50 10.32
CA GLN A 305 -17.19 -36.10 11.72
C GLN A 305 -15.89 -35.34 12.07
N TYR A 306 -14.73 -35.86 11.67
CA TYR A 306 -13.45 -35.19 11.91
C TYR A 306 -13.24 -33.98 11.01
N LEU A 307 -13.78 -33.97 9.80
CA LEU A 307 -13.82 -32.77 8.96
C LEU A 307 -14.55 -31.65 9.69
N LEU A 308 -15.71 -31.95 10.30
CA LEU A 308 -16.47 -30.95 11.03
C LEU A 308 -15.75 -30.49 12.31
N LEU A 309 -15.08 -31.41 13.02
CA LEU A 309 -14.23 -31.05 14.16
C LEU A 309 -13.14 -30.04 13.77
N VAL A 310 -12.44 -30.33 12.66
CA VAL A 310 -11.39 -29.45 12.13
C VAL A 310 -11.96 -28.11 11.67
N LEU A 311 -13.13 -28.09 11.03
CA LEU A 311 -13.79 -26.85 10.62
C LEU A 311 -14.19 -26.00 11.84
N VAL A 312 -14.69 -26.61 12.91
CA VAL A 312 -15.03 -25.89 14.16
C VAL A 312 -13.78 -25.32 14.82
N LEU A 313 -12.71 -26.13 14.95
CA LEU A 313 -11.43 -25.66 15.50
C LEU A 313 -10.81 -24.57 14.64
N GLY A 314 -10.87 -24.73 13.31
CA GLY A 314 -10.42 -23.75 12.34
C GLY A 314 -11.20 -22.45 12.40
N PHE A 315 -12.53 -22.52 12.54
CA PHE A 315 -13.39 -21.35 12.71
C PHE A 315 -13.04 -20.59 13.99
N LEU A 316 -12.90 -21.29 15.12
CA LEU A 316 -12.51 -20.68 16.40
C LEU A 316 -11.12 -20.04 16.32
N GLY A 317 -10.15 -20.74 15.73
CA GLY A 317 -8.82 -20.20 15.49
C GLY A 317 -8.82 -18.99 14.55
N SER A 318 -9.65 -19.03 13.51
CA SER A 318 -9.78 -17.93 12.54
C SER A 318 -10.41 -16.69 13.16
N LEU A 319 -11.45 -16.89 13.98
CA LEU A 319 -12.08 -15.81 14.73
C LEU A 319 -11.08 -15.16 15.68
N PHE A 320 -10.32 -15.95 16.43
CA PHE A 320 -9.31 -15.44 17.36
C PHE A 320 -8.14 -14.77 16.63
N GLY A 321 -7.67 -15.37 15.54
CA GLY A 321 -6.59 -14.83 14.72
C GLY A 321 -6.97 -13.52 14.05
N SER A 322 -8.17 -13.42 13.47
CA SER A 322 -8.67 -12.19 12.88
C SER A 322 -8.82 -11.08 13.91
N LEU A 323 -9.36 -11.39 15.10
CA LEU A 323 -9.49 -10.42 16.18
C LEU A 323 -8.12 -9.91 16.66
N CYS A 324 -7.15 -10.82 16.84
CA CYS A 324 -5.77 -10.45 17.16
C CYS A 324 -5.11 -9.63 16.04
N GLY A 325 -5.32 -10.00 14.77
CA GLY A 325 -4.77 -9.27 13.63
C GLY A 325 -5.27 -7.82 13.56
N LEU A 326 -6.59 -7.61 13.77
CA LEU A 326 -7.19 -6.28 13.83
C LEU A 326 -6.69 -5.47 15.03
N LEU A 327 -6.50 -6.12 16.19
CA LEU A 327 -5.89 -5.45 17.34
C LEU A 327 -4.47 -5.00 17.03
N LEU A 328 -3.65 -5.87 16.40
CA LEU A 328 -2.31 -5.52 15.98
C LEU A 328 -2.34 -4.33 15.02
N GLU A 329 -3.16 -4.37 13.97
CA GLU A 329 -3.31 -3.28 12.99
C GLU A 329 -3.62 -1.93 13.67
N ARG A 330 -4.42 -1.93 14.74
CA ARG A 330 -4.70 -0.72 15.52
C ARG A 330 -3.54 -0.23 16.38
N PHE A 331 -2.67 -1.12 16.86
CA PHE A 331 -1.51 -0.75 17.67
C PHE A 331 -0.30 -0.30 16.85
N PHE A 332 -0.18 -0.75 15.59
CA PHE A 332 0.95 -0.39 14.71
C PHE A 332 1.15 1.13 14.56
N PRO A 333 0.12 1.94 14.26
CA PRO A 333 0.28 3.40 14.14
C PRO A 333 0.78 4.08 15.42
N VAL A 334 0.42 3.54 16.60
CA VAL A 334 0.86 4.07 17.89
C VAL A 334 2.33 3.74 18.14
N LEU A 335 2.76 2.52 17.80
CA LEU A 335 4.16 2.08 17.96
C LEU A 335 5.11 2.81 17.00
N PHE A 336 4.63 3.20 15.82
CA PHE A 336 5.40 3.91 14.79
C PHE A 336 5.02 5.39 14.65
N ALA A 337 4.43 5.97 15.70
CA ALA A 337 4.11 7.40 15.74
C ALA A 337 5.39 8.22 15.50
N GLY A 338 5.44 8.96 14.39
CA GLY A 338 6.60 9.74 13.96
C GLY A 338 7.31 9.23 12.70
N LEU A 339 7.06 8.00 12.26
CA LEU A 339 7.53 7.47 10.96
C LEU A 339 6.42 7.37 9.91
N LEU A 340 5.16 7.33 10.34
CA LEU A 340 3.99 7.26 9.47
C LEU A 340 3.23 8.59 9.45
N PRO A 341 2.77 9.07 8.27
CA PRO A 341 1.91 10.24 8.13
C PRO A 341 0.63 10.10 8.97
N ALA A 342 0.26 11.16 9.67
CA ALA A 342 -0.92 11.18 10.54
C ALA A 342 -2.21 11.19 9.69
N GLY A 343 -2.96 10.09 9.66
CA GLY A 343 -4.26 10.09 8.97
C GLY A 343 -4.89 8.76 8.58
N SER A 344 -4.41 7.59 9.04
CA SER A 344 -5.09 6.33 8.75
C SER A 344 -6.40 6.22 9.54
N GLU A 345 -7.50 6.69 8.95
CA GLU A 345 -8.83 6.36 9.44
C GLU A 345 -9.09 4.86 9.23
N LEU A 346 -8.99 4.10 10.32
CA LEU A 346 -9.32 2.69 10.40
C LEU A 346 -10.81 2.46 10.07
N ARG A 347 -11.13 2.31 8.79
CA ARG A 347 -12.42 1.75 8.37
C ARG A 347 -12.29 0.23 8.34
N ILE A 348 -12.64 -0.40 9.46
CA ILE A 348 -12.87 -1.84 9.52
C ILE A 348 -14.07 -2.13 8.61
N SER A 349 -13.81 -2.58 7.38
CA SER A 349 -14.87 -3.02 6.48
C SER A 349 -15.29 -4.44 6.86
N ALA A 350 -16.59 -4.68 7.04
CA ALA A 350 -17.11 -6.02 7.31
C ALA A 350 -16.72 -7.04 6.22
N ILE A 351 -16.48 -6.55 5.00
CA ILE A 351 -15.99 -7.34 3.87
C ILE A 351 -14.62 -7.95 4.16
N ASP A 352 -13.70 -7.21 4.78
CA ASP A 352 -12.34 -7.69 5.07
C ASP A 352 -12.35 -8.83 6.09
N LEU A 353 -13.30 -8.78 7.04
CA LEU A 353 -13.47 -9.82 8.06
C LEU A 353 -13.99 -11.11 7.42
N VAL A 354 -14.96 -11.00 6.51
CA VAL A 354 -15.50 -12.16 5.78
C VAL A 354 -14.44 -12.78 4.87
N GLU A 355 -13.68 -11.94 4.16
CA GLU A 355 -12.60 -12.39 3.27
C GLU A 355 -11.47 -13.07 4.07
N GLY A 356 -11.06 -12.48 5.20
CA GLY A 356 -10.06 -13.06 6.11
C GLY A 356 -10.51 -14.39 6.73
N MET A 357 -11.78 -14.49 7.14
CA MET A 357 -12.35 -15.76 7.63
C MET A 357 -12.42 -16.81 6.52
N GLY A 358 -12.77 -16.40 5.30
CA GLY A 358 -12.78 -17.27 4.12
C GLY A 358 -11.40 -17.85 3.81
N LEU A 359 -10.38 -17.00 3.74
CA LEU A 359 -8.98 -17.42 3.55
C LEU A 359 -8.51 -18.34 4.68
N GLY A 360 -8.86 -18.05 5.93
CA GLY A 360 -8.55 -18.89 7.08
C GLY A 360 -9.11 -20.30 6.99
N LEU A 361 -10.38 -20.41 6.60
CA LEU A 361 -11.01 -21.71 6.36
C LEU A 361 -10.34 -22.48 5.22
N VAL A 362 -9.98 -21.80 4.12
CA VAL A 362 -9.27 -22.42 3.00
C VAL A 362 -7.90 -22.95 3.46
N VAL A 363 -7.15 -22.16 4.22
CA VAL A 363 -5.84 -22.55 4.79
C VAL A 363 -5.99 -23.77 5.70
N VAL A 364 -6.98 -23.77 6.59
CA VAL A 364 -7.26 -24.89 7.50
C VAL A 364 -7.57 -26.15 6.70
N VAL A 365 -8.50 -26.09 5.75
CA VAL A 365 -8.87 -27.24 4.91
C VAL A 365 -7.64 -27.76 4.15
N PHE A 366 -6.82 -26.85 3.63
CA PHE A 366 -5.61 -27.20 2.89
C PHE A 366 -4.60 -28.01 3.73
N PHE A 367 -4.17 -27.48 4.88
CA PHE A 367 -3.16 -28.15 5.72
C PHE A 367 -3.69 -29.39 6.44
N THR A 368 -5.01 -29.46 6.68
CA THR A 368 -5.63 -30.61 7.33
C THR A 368 -6.06 -31.70 6.37
N PHE A 369 -6.12 -31.44 5.07
CA PHE A 369 -6.52 -32.43 4.07
C PHE A 369 -5.66 -33.71 4.13
N LEU A 370 -4.34 -33.55 4.22
CA LEU A 370 -3.41 -34.68 4.24
C LEU A 370 -3.60 -35.57 5.48
N PRO A 371 -3.59 -35.07 6.73
CA PRO A 371 -3.85 -35.91 7.90
C PRO A 371 -5.29 -36.47 7.91
N LEU A 372 -6.30 -35.72 7.44
CA LEU A 372 -7.67 -36.23 7.37
C LEU A 372 -7.79 -37.44 6.41
N SER A 373 -7.07 -37.43 5.29
CA SER A 373 -7.09 -38.53 4.34
C SER A 373 -6.56 -39.85 4.93
N ARG A 374 -5.74 -39.79 5.99
CA ARG A 374 -5.21 -40.96 6.69
C ARG A 374 -6.26 -41.69 7.54
N LEU A 375 -7.32 -41.01 8.01
CA LEU A 375 -8.44 -41.66 8.74
C LEU A 375 -9.05 -42.82 7.95
N ASN A 376 -9.14 -42.67 6.63
CA ASN A 376 -9.76 -43.68 5.76
C ASN A 376 -8.98 -45.00 5.75
N ARG A 377 -7.71 -44.99 6.19
CA ARG A 377 -6.80 -46.13 6.17
C ARG A 377 -6.71 -46.90 7.49
N ILE A 378 -7.32 -46.41 8.58
CA ILE A 378 -7.28 -47.09 9.88
C ILE A 378 -8.04 -48.42 9.79
N LYS A 379 -7.37 -49.55 10.02
CA LYS A 379 -8.00 -50.90 9.98
C LYS A 379 -8.56 -51.26 11.36
N PRO A 380 -9.66 -52.03 11.46
CA PRO A 380 -10.18 -52.51 12.75
C PRO A 380 -9.17 -53.32 13.56
N ASN A 381 -8.25 -54.03 12.88
CA ASN A 381 -7.21 -54.84 13.51
C ASN A 381 -6.12 -54.03 14.24
N ALA A 382 -6.12 -52.69 14.13
CA ALA A 382 -5.20 -51.82 14.86
C ALA A 382 -5.34 -51.94 16.40
N ILE A 383 -6.43 -52.55 16.89
CA ILE A 383 -6.65 -52.86 18.31
C ILE A 383 -5.70 -53.96 18.82
N PHE A 384 -5.31 -54.91 17.96
CA PHE A 384 -4.63 -56.15 18.39
C PHE A 384 -3.18 -56.27 17.94
N ARG A 385 -2.76 -55.53 16.91
CA ARG A 385 -1.37 -55.57 16.42
C ARG A 385 -0.95 -54.17 16.00
N ASN A 386 0.02 -53.59 16.71
CA ASN A 386 0.70 -52.36 16.32
C ASN A 386 1.71 -52.68 15.19
N ASP A 387 1.19 -53.23 14.09
CA ASP A 387 2.01 -53.52 12.93
C ASP A 387 2.29 -52.21 12.20
N ASN A 388 3.58 -51.92 12.07
CA ASN A 388 4.10 -51.02 11.05
C ASN A 388 3.81 -51.63 9.67
N ASP A 389 2.56 -51.56 9.23
CA ASP A 389 2.12 -52.23 8.01
C ASP A 389 2.68 -51.47 6.80
N ASN A 390 3.44 -52.20 6.00
CA ASN A 390 4.25 -51.72 4.91
C ASN A 390 3.38 -50.96 3.88
N ASN A 391 3.82 -49.74 3.59
CA ASN A 391 3.09 -48.70 2.89
C ASN A 391 2.79 -49.10 1.42
N ARG A 392 1.67 -49.80 1.18
CA ARG A 392 1.20 -50.08 -0.19
C ARG A 392 0.76 -48.75 -0.80
N LYS A 393 1.63 -48.14 -1.60
CA LYS A 393 1.46 -46.84 -2.25
C LYS A 393 0.37 -46.94 -3.32
N ASP A 394 -0.88 -46.84 -2.90
CA ASP A 394 -2.06 -46.88 -3.77
C ASP A 394 -2.14 -45.63 -4.67
N LEU A 395 -2.83 -45.70 -5.81
CA LEU A 395 -2.97 -44.55 -6.74
C LEU A 395 -3.57 -43.31 -6.03
N ALA A 396 -4.50 -43.56 -5.09
CA ALA A 396 -5.09 -42.55 -4.22
C ALA A 396 -4.05 -41.84 -3.33
N TYR A 397 -2.93 -42.48 -2.97
CA TYR A 397 -1.83 -41.85 -2.23
C TYR A 397 -1.10 -40.80 -3.07
N TYR A 398 -0.79 -41.12 -4.33
CA TYR A 398 -0.13 -40.17 -5.24
C TYR A 398 -1.09 -39.04 -5.63
N LEU A 399 -2.36 -39.33 -5.90
CA LEU A 399 -3.38 -38.32 -6.20
C LEU A 399 -3.58 -37.33 -5.04
N THR A 400 -3.69 -37.81 -3.80
CA THR A 400 -3.83 -36.91 -2.63
C THR A 400 -2.59 -36.03 -2.42
N ARG A 401 -1.39 -36.56 -2.68
CA ARG A 401 -0.15 -35.77 -2.61
C ARG A 401 -0.05 -34.74 -3.74
N LEU A 402 -0.45 -35.13 -4.95
CA LEU A 402 -0.47 -34.24 -6.12
C LEU A 402 -1.47 -33.11 -5.92
N VAL A 403 -2.67 -33.40 -5.42
CA VAL A 403 -3.67 -32.38 -5.05
C VAL A 403 -3.14 -31.46 -3.95
N GLY A 404 -2.45 -32.00 -2.94
CA GLY A 404 -1.80 -31.18 -1.90
C GLY A 404 -0.71 -30.26 -2.45
N ILE A 405 0.12 -30.74 -3.38
CA ILE A 405 1.15 -29.91 -4.03
C ILE A 405 0.49 -28.84 -4.92
N LEU A 406 -0.53 -29.20 -5.69
CA LEU A 406 -1.22 -28.31 -6.63
C LEU A 406 -2.00 -27.21 -5.90
N LEU A 407 -2.61 -27.53 -4.76
CA LEU A 407 -3.22 -26.52 -3.89
C LEU A 407 -2.16 -25.65 -3.18
N LEU A 408 -0.99 -26.20 -2.82
CA LEU A 408 0.11 -25.41 -2.26
C LEU A 408 0.61 -24.40 -3.29
N THR A 409 0.84 -24.85 -4.54
CA THR A 409 1.27 -23.97 -5.61
C THR A 409 0.18 -22.95 -5.95
N LEU A 410 -1.10 -23.33 -5.94
CA LEU A 410 -2.20 -22.38 -6.12
C LEU A 410 -2.23 -21.32 -5.01
N LEU A 411 -2.07 -21.72 -3.76
CA LEU A 411 -2.07 -20.81 -2.61
C LEU A 411 -0.88 -19.85 -2.67
N VAL A 412 0.31 -20.37 -3.01
CA VAL A 412 1.50 -19.55 -3.24
C VAL A 412 1.28 -18.59 -4.41
N VAL A 413 0.67 -19.03 -5.51
CA VAL A 413 0.37 -18.17 -6.66
C VAL A 413 -0.66 -17.10 -6.31
N LEU A 414 -1.71 -17.43 -5.56
CA LEU A 414 -2.69 -16.45 -5.09
C LEU A 414 -2.02 -15.40 -4.21
N GLN A 415 -1.21 -15.85 -3.24
CA GLN A 415 -0.51 -14.94 -2.34
C GLN A 415 0.55 -14.10 -3.06
N LEU A 416 1.17 -14.61 -4.12
CA LEU A 416 2.10 -13.88 -4.99
C LEU A 416 1.37 -12.95 -6.00
N LYS A 417 0.13 -13.24 -6.38
CA LYS A 417 -0.64 -12.40 -7.31
C LYS A 417 -1.17 -11.14 -6.64
N ASP A 418 -1.35 -11.20 -5.32
CA ASP A 418 -1.62 -10.04 -4.48
C ASP A 418 -0.34 -9.25 -4.11
N ILE A 419 0.85 -9.74 -4.49
CA ILE A 419 2.14 -9.01 -4.38
C ILE A 419 2.30 -8.07 -5.56
#